data_AF-A0A947DY86-F1
#
_entry.id   AF-A0A947DY86-F1
#
_cell.length_a   1.000
_cell.length_b   1.000
_cell.length_c   1.000
_cell.angle_alpha   90.00
_cell.angle_beta   90.00
_cell.angle_gamma   90.00
#
_symmetry.space_group_name_H-M   'P 1'
#
loop_
_entity.id
_entity.type
_entity.pdbx_description
1 polymer ?
#
loop_
_entity_poly.entity_id
_entity_poly.type
_entity_poly.pdbx_seq_one_letter_code
_entity_poly.pdbx_strand_id
1 'polypeptide(L)'
;MQFTPWDNPMGTDGFEFVEYAAPDPVALGQLFETLGFKPIARHRHKNVTLYRQGGVNFIVNAEPNSFAQRFARLHGPSVCAMAFRVQDANKAYARALELGAWGFDNQTGPMEL
;
A
#
# COMPACT_ATOMS: atom_id res chain seq x y z
N MET A 1 -2.11 16.79 -29.79
CA MET A 1 -3.46 16.53 -29.27
C MET A 1 -3.50 17.02 -27.83
N GLN A 2 -4.43 17.90 -27.47
CA GLN A 2 -4.64 18.28 -26.06
C GLN A 2 -5.48 17.20 -25.40
N PHE A 3 -4.94 16.60 -24.33
CA PHE A 3 -5.69 15.71 -23.46
C PHE A 3 -6.67 16.54 -22.63
N THR A 4 -7.94 16.21 -22.69
CA THR A 4 -8.95 16.75 -21.78
C THR A 4 -9.25 15.67 -20.75
N PRO A 5 -8.84 15.87 -19.48
CA PRO A 5 -9.13 14.90 -18.44
C PRO A 5 -10.64 14.78 -18.22
N TRP A 6 -11.11 13.57 -17.92
CA TRP A 6 -12.40 13.40 -17.27
C TRP A 6 -12.39 14.03 -15.88
N ASP A 7 -13.57 14.28 -15.32
CA ASP A 7 -13.69 14.81 -13.97
C ASP A 7 -13.06 13.85 -12.94
N ASN A 8 -12.31 14.38 -11.97
CA ASN A 8 -11.62 13.63 -10.92
C ASN A 8 -12.32 13.87 -9.57
N PRO A 9 -13.53 13.33 -9.36
CA PRO A 9 -14.35 13.63 -8.19
C PRO A 9 -13.72 13.15 -6.88
N MET A 10 -12.86 12.15 -6.97
CA MET A 10 -12.11 11.55 -5.85
C MET A 10 -10.78 12.26 -5.58
N GLY A 11 -10.40 13.23 -6.41
CA GLY A 11 -9.15 13.98 -6.27
C GLY A 11 -7.90 13.09 -6.27
N THR A 12 -7.92 11.98 -6.99
CA THR A 12 -6.80 11.02 -7.06
C THR A 12 -5.58 11.66 -7.73
N ASP A 13 -4.40 11.40 -7.17
CA ASP A 13 -3.10 11.93 -7.61
C ASP A 13 -2.04 10.82 -7.67
N GLY A 14 -2.39 9.72 -8.35
CA GLY A 14 -1.50 8.58 -8.54
C GLY A 14 -1.28 7.73 -7.28
N PHE A 15 -0.24 6.91 -7.30
CA PHE A 15 0.06 5.95 -6.24
C PHE A 15 0.85 6.59 -5.10
N GLU A 16 0.47 6.23 -3.88
CA GLU A 16 1.31 6.47 -2.69
C GLU A 16 2.22 5.27 -2.46
N PHE A 17 1.68 4.05 -2.39
CA PHE A 17 2.47 2.82 -2.25
C PHE A 17 1.74 1.57 -2.75
N VAL A 18 2.51 0.50 -2.93
CA VAL A 18 2.01 -0.87 -3.09
C VAL A 18 2.51 -1.72 -1.91
N GLU A 19 1.60 -2.42 -1.22
CA GLU A 19 1.93 -3.28 -0.09
C GLU A 19 1.92 -4.75 -0.53
N TYR A 20 3.04 -5.41 -0.24
CA TYR A 20 3.28 -6.80 -0.57
C TYR A 20 3.32 -7.67 0.68
N ALA A 21 2.81 -8.89 0.52
CA ALA A 21 2.92 -9.94 1.50
C ALA A 21 3.53 -11.18 0.84
N ALA A 22 4.42 -11.86 1.55
CA ALA A 22 5.04 -13.09 1.08
C ALA A 22 5.32 -14.06 2.23
N PRO A 23 5.29 -15.39 1.97
CA PRO A 23 5.72 -16.39 2.95
C PRO A 23 7.19 -16.25 3.36
N ASP A 24 8.04 -15.79 2.43
CA ASP A 24 9.44 -15.44 2.67
C ASP A 24 9.68 -13.94 2.38
N PRO A 25 9.55 -13.07 3.39
CA PRO A 25 9.78 -11.63 3.24
C PRO A 25 11.23 -11.27 2.95
N VAL A 26 12.19 -12.12 3.34
CA VAL A 26 13.62 -11.85 3.12
C VAL A 26 13.95 -12.01 1.64
N ALA A 27 13.50 -13.09 1.01
CA ALA A 27 13.66 -13.29 -0.43
C ALA A 27 12.98 -12.18 -1.25
N LEU A 28 11.78 -11.74 -0.82
CA LEU A 28 11.09 -10.63 -1.47
C LEU A 28 11.85 -9.30 -1.34
N GLY A 29 12.39 -9.01 -0.16
CA GLY A 29 13.23 -7.83 0.07
C GLY A 29 14.48 -7.82 -0.80
N GLN A 30 15.16 -8.97 -0.91
CA GLN A 30 16.32 -9.14 -1.79
C GLN A 30 15.97 -8.89 -3.26
N LEU A 31 14.82 -9.39 -3.73
CA LEU A 31 14.33 -9.10 -5.08
C LEU A 31 14.11 -7.60 -5.31
N PHE A 32 13.54 -6.88 -4.35
CA PHE A 32 13.36 -5.43 -4.48
C PHE A 32 14.70 -4.69 -4.56
N GLU A 33 15.69 -5.13 -3.79
CA GLU A 33 17.05 -4.58 -3.85
C GLU A 33 17.72 -4.85 -5.21
N THR A 34 17.53 -6.03 -5.82
CA THR A 34 18.05 -6.29 -7.18
C THR A 34 17.36 -5.47 -8.25
N LEU A 35 16.08 -5.14 -8.06
CA LEU A 35 15.35 -4.19 -8.90
C LEU A 35 15.78 -2.72 -8.67
N GLY A 36 16.67 -2.46 -7.72
CA GLY A 36 17.24 -1.15 -7.42
C GLY A 36 16.45 -0.34 -6.39
N PHE A 37 15.51 -0.94 -5.67
CA PHE A 37 14.90 -0.31 -4.51
C PHE A 37 15.84 -0.37 -3.31
N LYS A 38 15.65 0.55 -2.35
CA LYS A 38 16.40 0.55 -1.09
C LYS A 38 15.44 0.53 0.09
N PRO A 39 15.72 -0.25 1.16
CA PRO A 39 14.97 -0.12 2.40
C PRO A 39 15.29 1.23 3.04
N ILE A 40 14.30 2.12 3.14
CA ILE A 40 14.47 3.48 3.64
C ILE A 40 13.87 3.71 5.03
N ALA A 41 12.93 2.87 5.45
CA ALA A 41 12.31 2.97 6.76
C ALA A 41 11.76 1.62 7.23
N ARG A 42 11.58 1.48 8.54
CA ARG A 42 10.88 0.37 9.18
C ARG A 42 9.83 0.92 10.12
N HIS A 43 8.70 0.23 10.21
CA HIS A 43 7.68 0.57 11.20
C HIS A 43 8.24 0.38 12.61
N ARG A 44 7.80 1.21 13.57
CA ARG A 44 8.36 1.26 14.93
C ARG A 44 8.03 0.03 15.80
N HIS A 45 7.03 -0.73 15.39
CA HIS A 45 6.32 -1.71 16.24
C HIS A 45 5.96 -2.97 15.48
N LYS A 46 5.55 -2.84 14.20
CA LYS A 46 5.25 -3.95 13.31
C LYS A 46 6.47 -4.31 12.47
N ASN A 47 6.55 -5.55 12.03
CA ASN A 47 7.54 -6.05 11.10
C ASN A 47 7.20 -5.64 9.67
N VAL A 48 7.31 -4.34 9.41
CA VAL A 48 6.98 -3.72 8.12
C VAL A 48 8.16 -2.88 7.65
N THR A 49 8.60 -3.08 6.41
CA THR A 49 9.73 -2.36 5.81
C THR A 49 9.27 -1.60 4.57
N LEU A 50 9.63 -0.32 4.49
CA LEU A 50 9.40 0.54 3.33
C LEU A 50 10.64 0.55 2.44
N TYR A 51 10.44 0.19 1.19
CA TYR A 51 11.40 0.22 0.10
C TYR A 51 11.06 1.38 -0.86
N ARG A 52 12.08 2.11 -1.33
CA ARG A 52 11.89 3.22 -2.28
C ARG A 52 12.88 3.20 -3.44
N GLN A 53 12.39 3.53 -4.62
CA GLN A 53 13.16 3.88 -5.81
C GLN A 53 12.55 5.11 -6.46
N GLY A 54 13.26 6.24 -6.43
CA GLY A 54 12.70 7.51 -6.90
C GLY A 54 11.39 7.85 -6.18
N GLY A 55 10.31 8.04 -6.95
CA GLY A 55 8.96 8.29 -6.43
C GLY A 55 8.12 7.04 -6.13
N VAL A 56 8.66 5.83 -6.30
CA VAL A 56 7.91 4.57 -6.11
C VAL A 56 8.17 4.02 -4.70
N ASN A 57 7.09 3.65 -4.00
CA ASN A 57 7.11 3.08 -2.67
C ASN A 57 6.55 1.65 -2.67
N PHE A 58 7.34 0.71 -2.18
CA PHE A 58 6.87 -0.65 -1.87
C PHE A 58 6.96 -0.90 -0.38
N ILE A 59 5.91 -1.47 0.19
CA ILE A 59 5.89 -1.92 1.58
C ILE A 59 5.94 -3.44 1.58
N VAL A 60 6.82 -4.01 2.38
CA VAL A 60 6.80 -5.45 2.70
C VAL A 60 6.25 -5.59 4.11
N ASN A 61 5.07 -6.20 4.23
CA ASN A 61 4.44 -6.49 5.51
C ASN A 61 4.69 -7.96 5.90
N ALA A 62 5.55 -8.13 6.89
CA ALA A 62 5.96 -9.41 7.46
C ALA A 62 5.44 -9.59 8.90
N GLU A 63 4.42 -8.84 9.29
CA GLU A 63 3.84 -8.90 10.64
C GLU A 63 3.13 -10.25 10.86
N PRO A 64 3.49 -11.02 11.90
CA PRO A 64 2.81 -12.28 12.20
C PRO A 64 1.36 -12.04 12.65
N ASN A 65 0.49 -13.03 12.44
CA ASN A 65 -0.95 -12.97 12.79
C ASN A 65 -1.72 -11.80 12.14
N SER A 66 -1.15 -11.16 11.13
CA SER A 66 -1.74 -10.02 10.41
C SER A 66 -2.63 -10.46 9.23
N PHE A 67 -3.35 -9.50 8.65
CA PHE A 67 -4.03 -9.68 7.36
C PHE A 67 -3.04 -10.09 6.27
N ALA A 68 -1.91 -9.38 6.16
CA ALA A 68 -0.88 -9.64 5.16
C ALA A 68 -0.37 -11.08 5.22
N GLN A 69 -0.05 -11.60 6.42
CA GLN A 69 0.40 -12.99 6.57
C GLN A 69 -0.67 -13.99 6.14
N ARG A 70 -1.94 -13.78 6.49
CA ARG A 70 -3.05 -14.64 6.04
C ARG A 70 -3.21 -14.61 4.53
N PHE A 71 -3.10 -13.43 3.92
CA PHE A 71 -3.16 -13.24 2.48
C PHE A 71 -2.03 -13.99 1.76
N ALA A 72 -0.79 -13.82 2.24
CA ALA A 72 0.39 -14.52 1.69
C ALA A 72 0.28 -16.05 1.80
N ARG A 73 -0.34 -16.58 2.85
CA ARG A 73 -0.59 -18.03 2.98
C ARG A 73 -1.56 -18.57 1.93
N LEU A 74 -2.54 -17.76 1.53
CA LEU A 74 -3.55 -18.14 0.55
C LEU A 74 -3.07 -17.96 -0.90
N HIS A 75 -2.27 -16.92 -1.14
CA HIS A 75 -1.95 -16.47 -2.51
C HIS A 75 -0.46 -16.56 -2.86
N GLY A 76 0.41 -16.91 -1.92
CA GLY A 76 1.86 -16.81 -2.09
C GLY A 76 2.34 -15.35 -2.11
N PRO A 77 3.55 -15.08 -2.64
CA PRO A 77 4.06 -13.72 -2.82
C PRO A 77 3.11 -12.90 -3.70
N SER A 78 2.50 -11.87 -3.14
CA SER A 78 1.42 -11.12 -3.79
C SER A 78 1.28 -9.69 -3.26
N VAL A 79 0.57 -8.85 -4.01
CA VAL A 79 0.13 -7.52 -3.56
C VAL A 79 -1.13 -7.72 -2.72
N CYS A 80 -1.12 -7.25 -1.47
CA CYS A 80 -2.27 -7.36 -0.56
C CYS A 80 -3.01 -6.03 -0.35
N ALA A 81 -2.37 -4.89 -0.64
CA ALA A 81 -3.02 -3.58 -0.62
C ALA A 81 -2.32 -2.58 -1.56
N MET A 82 -3.04 -1.53 -1.92
CA MET A 82 -2.52 -0.39 -2.70
C MET A 82 -3.07 0.89 -2.10
N ALA A 83 -2.23 1.93 -2.03
CA ALA A 83 -2.62 3.25 -1.59
C ALA A 83 -2.53 4.26 -2.72
N PHE A 84 -3.52 5.14 -2.78
CA PHE A 84 -3.58 6.25 -3.72
C PHE A 84 -3.45 7.56 -2.96
N ARG A 85 -2.68 8.49 -3.52
CA ARG A 85 -2.70 9.87 -3.04
C ARG A 85 -4.03 10.49 -3.47
N VAL A 86 -4.66 11.20 -2.55
CA VAL A 86 -5.92 11.90 -2.79
C VAL A 86 -5.85 13.26 -2.12
N GLN A 87 -6.53 14.25 -2.71
CA GLN A 87 -6.58 15.60 -2.15
C GLN A 87 -7.23 15.63 -0.75
N ASP A 88 -8.27 14.81 -0.54
CA ASP A 88 -8.96 14.66 0.74
C ASP A 88 -9.40 13.20 0.93
N ALA A 89 -8.76 12.51 1.88
CA ALA A 89 -9.00 11.10 2.16
C ALA A 89 -10.41 10.82 2.72
N ASN A 90 -10.95 11.72 3.54
CA ASN A 90 -12.28 11.56 4.11
C ASN A 90 -13.35 11.72 3.03
N LYS A 91 -13.20 12.73 2.17
CA LYS A 91 -14.09 12.95 1.02
C LYS A 91 -14.03 11.76 0.05
N ALA A 92 -12.83 11.30 -0.30
CA ALA A 92 -12.66 10.14 -1.17
C ALA A 92 -13.30 8.88 -0.56
N TYR A 93 -13.06 8.62 0.72
CA TYR A 93 -13.65 7.46 1.41
C TYR A 93 -15.18 7.52 1.45
N ALA A 94 -15.76 8.64 1.87
CA ALA A 94 -17.21 8.81 1.91
C ALA A 94 -17.85 8.61 0.53
N ARG A 95 -17.25 9.18 -0.52
CA ARG A 95 -17.73 9.02 -1.88
C ARG A 95 -17.61 7.59 -2.39
N ALA A 96 -16.55 6.86 -2.04
CA ALA A 96 -16.44 5.44 -2.38
C ALA A 96 -17.60 4.63 -1.78
N LEU A 97 -17.93 4.91 -0.51
CA LEU A 97 -19.05 4.25 0.17
C LEU A 97 -20.40 4.59 -0.49
N GLU A 98 -20.64 5.85 -0.85
CA GLU A 98 -21.85 6.26 -1.60
C GLU A 98 -22.01 5.52 -2.93
N LEU A 99 -20.90 5.14 -3.56
CA LEU A 99 -20.87 4.40 -4.82
C LEU A 99 -20.87 2.87 -4.63
N GLY A 100 -21.05 2.38 -3.40
CA GLY A 100 -21.20 0.96 -3.09
C GLY A 100 -19.92 0.23 -2.71
N ALA A 101 -18.82 0.94 -2.44
CA ALA A 101 -17.61 0.32 -1.89
C ALA A 101 -17.89 -0.26 -0.50
N TRP A 102 -17.15 -1.31 -0.14
CA TRP A 102 -17.16 -1.85 1.22
C TRP A 102 -16.12 -1.15 2.06
N GLY A 103 -16.57 -0.42 3.07
CA GLY A 103 -15.71 0.24 4.04
C GLY A 103 -14.92 -0.79 4.85
N PHE A 104 -13.63 -0.56 5.01
CA PHE A 104 -12.77 -1.32 5.90
C PHE A 104 -12.31 -0.39 7.02
N ASP A 105 -12.82 -0.60 8.23
CA ASP A 105 -12.40 0.15 9.40
C ASP A 105 -11.11 -0.48 9.94
N ASN A 106 -9.97 0.04 9.48
CA ASN A 106 -8.70 -0.29 10.10
C ASN A 106 -8.45 0.75 11.18
N GLN A 107 -8.37 0.32 12.44
CA GLN A 107 -7.95 1.18 13.55
C GLN A 107 -6.45 1.51 13.40
N THR A 108 -6.11 2.38 12.44
CA THR A 108 -4.78 2.97 12.33
C THR A 108 -4.69 4.12 13.30
N GLY A 109 -3.82 4.01 14.30
CA GLY A 109 -3.48 5.12 15.18
C GLY A 109 -2.87 6.29 14.37
N PRO A 110 -2.90 7.52 14.90
CA PRO A 110 -2.23 8.65 14.25
C PRO A 110 -0.76 8.29 14.02
N MET A 111 -0.25 8.46 12.79
CA MET A 111 1.12 8.14 12.35
C MET A 111 1.47 6.66 12.18
N GLU A 112 0.49 5.75 12.20
CA GLU A 112 0.69 4.36 11.80
C GLU A 112 0.42 4.22 10.29
N LEU A 113 1.40 3.71 9.54
CA LEU A 113 1.21 3.13 8.20
C LEU A 113 1.13 1.62 8.35
#